data_AF-A0A135UUA0-F1
#
_entry.id   AF-A0A135UUA0-F1
#
_cell.length_a   1.000
_cell.length_b   1.000
_cell.length_c   1.000
_cell.angle_alpha   90.00
_cell.angle_beta   90.00
_cell.angle_gamma   90.00
#
_symmetry.space_group_name_H-M   'P 1'
#
loop_
_entity.id
_entity.type
_entity.pdbx_description
1 polymer ?
#
loop_
_entity_poly.entity_id
_entity_poly.type
_entity_poly.pdbx_seq_one_letter_code
_entity_poly.pdbx_strand_id
1 'polypeptide(L)'
;MSFFFTTYSNSDGVHLSEAKLKITQALEQLFKTPSWDHAVAIVKDSQTLQDMGFLVWMRKLVDDEERKKSAMDRMSDDEMHNQLLKHVREEKIRFWEGWRARDLTLRKLVAVYDTATEEARAQPKLRNSIRFTIERSIALQSRLSNDEASHPTNIILLTASPLELKEVELIKKRLKDVKGGGSEFSIQVVLFDGNLSPDVARYHRQLDEQQSGDRDIYSTISFDEARLLREGLSSLALNTILNGHSREVARKKLSADQKYGIHGGAPFKLPAVAELQKALGLETSRPDEQTPVFGDVQAPVADLKEAGDGKV
;
A
#
# COMPACT_ATOMS: atom_id res chain seq x y z
N MET A 1 -5.32 -6.92 6.24
CA MET A 1 -5.15 -5.86 5.23
C MET A 1 -5.02 -4.51 5.93
N SER A 2 -4.06 -3.70 5.49
CA SER A 2 -3.83 -2.34 5.99
C SER A 2 -3.72 -1.36 4.83
N PHE A 3 -4.25 -0.16 5.02
CA PHE A 3 -4.21 0.93 4.07
C PHE A 3 -3.07 1.88 4.44
N PHE A 4 -2.34 2.35 3.42
CA PHE A 4 -1.25 3.29 3.59
C PHE A 4 -1.38 4.41 2.58
N PHE A 5 -1.08 5.63 3.01
CA PHE A 5 -0.97 6.79 2.15
C PHE A 5 0.50 7.17 2.04
N THR A 6 0.92 7.70 0.89
CA THR A 6 2.34 7.96 0.60
C THR A 6 2.92 9.14 1.36
N THR A 7 2.07 10.10 1.72
CA THR A 7 2.44 11.36 2.38
C THR A 7 1.96 11.44 3.81
N TYR A 8 1.03 10.56 4.22
CA TYR A 8 0.39 10.61 5.52
C TYR A 8 0.50 9.26 6.25
N SER A 9 1.12 9.28 7.43
CA SER A 9 1.30 8.10 8.28
C SER A 9 0.25 8.08 9.40
N ASN A 10 -0.13 6.89 9.86
CA ASN A 10 -1.06 6.76 10.97
C ASN A 10 -0.34 6.99 12.30
N SER A 11 -0.35 8.23 12.79
CA SER A 11 0.24 8.61 14.09
C SER A 11 -0.46 7.94 15.27
N ASP A 12 -1.71 7.52 15.11
CA ASP A 12 -2.55 6.95 16.16
C ASP A 12 -2.56 5.42 16.14
N GLY A 13 -1.59 4.82 15.41
CA GLY A 13 -1.44 3.38 15.32
C GLY A 13 -1.21 2.75 16.69
N VAL A 14 -2.09 1.81 17.06
CA VAL A 14 -2.18 1.12 18.38
C VAL A 14 -0.89 0.40 18.81
N HIS A 15 0.14 0.28 17.96
CA HIS A 15 1.36 -0.51 18.19
C HIS A 15 2.63 0.33 18.44
N LEU A 16 2.54 1.66 18.48
CA LEU A 16 3.69 2.49 18.78
C LEU A 16 3.85 2.64 20.30
N SER A 17 4.97 2.17 20.84
CA SER A 17 5.36 2.52 22.21
C SER A 17 5.54 4.03 22.33
N GLU A 18 5.43 4.59 23.53
CA GLU A 18 5.57 6.04 23.76
C GLU A 18 6.89 6.60 23.17
N ALA A 19 7.98 5.83 23.28
CA ALA A 19 9.26 6.19 22.68
C ALA A 19 9.20 6.25 21.14
N LYS A 20 8.54 5.28 20.49
CA LYS A 20 8.37 5.28 19.02
C LYS A 20 7.44 6.39 18.55
N LEU A 21 6.44 6.76 19.35
CA LEU A 21 5.55 7.87 19.07
C LEU A 21 6.34 9.19 19.05
N LYS A 22 7.20 9.43 20.05
CA LYS A 22 8.08 10.62 20.10
C LYS A 22 9.00 10.70 18.88
N ILE A 23 9.59 9.58 18.47
CA ILE A 23 10.39 9.50 17.23
C ILE A 23 9.56 9.86 16.00
N THR A 24 8.38 9.27 15.86
CA THR A 24 7.49 9.50 14.71
C THR A 24 7.08 10.97 14.62
N GLN A 25 6.69 11.58 15.74
CA GLN A 25 6.34 13.00 15.81
C GLN A 25 7.51 13.91 15.46
N ALA A 26 8.71 13.62 15.98
CA ALA A 26 9.91 14.41 15.67
C ALA A 26 10.29 14.32 14.18
N LEU A 27 10.21 13.13 13.60
CA LEU A 27 10.42 12.93 12.16
C LEU A 27 9.33 13.61 11.33
N GLU A 28 8.07 13.61 11.76
CA GLU A 28 6.97 14.30 11.07
C GLU A 28 7.17 15.82 11.07
N GLN A 29 7.57 16.38 12.20
CA GLN A 29 7.89 17.81 12.31
C GLN A 29 9.05 18.18 11.40
N LEU A 30 10.12 17.38 11.38
CA LEU A 30 11.27 17.62 10.51
C LEU A 30 10.91 17.48 9.02
N PHE A 31 10.04 16.51 8.68
CA PHE A 31 9.55 16.27 7.34
C PHE A 31 8.70 17.43 6.79
N LYS A 32 8.03 18.18 7.68
CA LYS A 32 7.17 19.33 7.36
C LYS A 32 7.92 20.67 7.32
N THR A 33 9.25 20.66 7.39
CA THR A 33 10.03 21.91 7.41
C THR A 33 10.07 22.60 6.05
N PRO A 34 10.01 23.95 6.00
CA PRO A 34 9.99 24.69 4.74
C PRO A 34 11.38 24.91 4.14
N SER A 35 12.44 24.91 4.96
CA SER A 35 13.81 25.19 4.54
C SER A 35 14.86 24.49 5.39
N TRP A 36 16.10 24.49 4.91
CA TRP A 36 17.26 23.98 5.63
C TRP A 36 17.42 24.61 7.03
N ASP A 37 17.37 25.95 7.14
CA ASP A 37 17.54 26.65 8.42
C ASP A 37 16.50 26.26 9.47
N HIS A 38 15.23 26.13 9.07
CA HIS A 38 14.17 25.68 9.97
C HIS A 38 14.43 24.24 10.44
N ALA A 39 14.92 23.40 9.53
CA ALA A 39 15.27 22.02 9.86
C ALA A 39 16.47 21.95 10.83
N VAL A 40 17.48 22.79 10.64
CA VAL A 40 18.62 22.92 11.57
C VAL A 40 18.14 23.32 12.97
N ALA A 41 17.24 24.29 13.07
CA ALA A 41 16.67 24.72 14.36
C ALA A 41 15.94 23.57 15.05
N ILE A 42 15.03 22.89 14.33
CA ILE A 42 14.27 21.75 14.89
C ILE A 42 15.19 20.61 15.34
N VAL A 43 16.25 20.29 14.60
CA VAL A 43 17.20 19.23 14.99
C VAL A 43 18.02 19.64 16.22
N LYS A 44 18.39 20.92 16.35
CA LYS A 44 19.10 21.43 17.54
C LYS A 44 18.23 21.45 18.79
N ASP A 45 16.93 21.66 18.64
CA ASP A 45 16.01 21.75 19.78
C ASP A 45 15.43 20.38 20.20
N SER A 46 15.48 19.38 19.31
CA SER A 46 14.93 18.05 19.56
C SER A 46 16.00 17.04 19.99
N GLN A 47 16.00 16.67 21.28
CA GLN A 47 16.87 15.60 21.79
C GLN A 47 16.68 14.29 21.02
N THR A 48 15.44 13.95 20.67
CA THR A 48 15.12 12.72 19.92
C THR A 48 15.81 12.69 18.56
N LEU A 49 15.83 13.80 17.81
CA LEU A 49 16.51 13.85 16.51
C LEU A 49 18.04 13.82 16.67
N GLN A 50 18.57 14.38 17.75
CA GLN A 50 20.00 14.31 18.08
C GLN A 50 20.43 12.88 18.42
N ASP A 51 19.64 12.17 19.22
CA ASP A 51 19.89 10.77 19.58
C ASP A 51 19.85 9.86 18.34
N MET A 52 19.02 10.20 17.35
CA MET A 52 18.99 9.55 16.04
C MET A 52 20.18 9.93 15.14
N GLY A 53 21.02 10.88 15.54
CA GLY A 53 22.23 11.28 14.82
C GLY A 53 22.03 12.32 13.70
N PHE A 54 20.86 12.95 13.59
CA PHE A 54 20.59 13.93 12.53
C PHE A 54 21.57 15.10 12.55
N LEU A 55 21.93 15.61 13.73
CA LEU A 55 22.88 16.72 13.86
C LEU A 55 24.28 16.36 13.36
N VAL A 56 24.70 15.10 13.54
CA VAL A 56 25.99 14.60 13.03
C VAL A 56 25.90 14.41 11.52
N TRP A 57 24.80 13.87 11.02
CA TRP A 57 24.56 13.68 9.60
C TRP A 57 24.54 15.02 8.83
N MET A 58 23.81 16.01 9.34
CA MET A 58 23.73 17.34 8.72
C MET A 58 25.08 18.04 8.69
N ARG A 59 25.89 17.92 9.76
CA ARG A 59 27.25 18.46 9.79
C ARG A 59 28.15 17.81 8.74
N LYS A 60 28.11 16.48 8.60
CA LYS A 60 28.86 15.78 7.55
C LYS A 60 28.47 16.25 6.15
N LEU A 61 27.18 16.49 5.92
CA LEU A 61 26.71 17.00 4.64
C LEU A 61 27.34 18.37 4.33
N VAL A 62 27.32 19.29 5.31
CA VAL A 62 27.93 20.62 5.16
C VAL A 62 29.45 20.52 4.99
N ASP A 63 30.13 19.72 5.80
CA ASP A 63 31.59 19.54 5.74
C ASP A 63 32.04 18.95 4.38
N ASP A 64 31.28 18.00 3.83
CA ASP A 64 31.53 17.41 2.53
C ASP A 64 31.32 18.44 1.39
N GLU A 65 30.36 19.36 1.54
CA GLU A 65 30.17 20.47 0.61
C GLU A 65 31.29 21.52 0.70
N GLU A 66 31.75 21.87 1.90
CA GLU A 66 32.86 22.79 2.10
C GLU A 66 34.17 22.28 1.49
N ARG A 67 34.36 20.95 1.46
CA ARG A 67 35.52 20.28 0.84
C ARG A 67 35.48 20.31 -0.69
N LYS A 68 34.34 20.60 -1.32
CA LYS A 68 34.27 20.74 -2.78
C LYS A 68 34.97 22.02 -3.22
N LYS A 69 35.99 21.86 -4.06
CA LYS A 69 36.88 22.95 -4.49
C LYS A 69 36.26 23.93 -5.49
N SER A 70 35.20 23.54 -6.18
CA SER A 70 34.53 24.37 -7.19
C SER A 70 33.23 24.94 -6.65
N ALA A 71 33.02 26.25 -6.81
CA ALA A 71 31.76 26.90 -6.46
C ALA A 71 30.57 26.37 -7.29
N MET A 72 30.82 25.84 -8.51
CA MET A 72 29.78 25.20 -9.32
C MET A 72 29.34 23.82 -8.79
N ASP A 73 30.13 23.18 -7.93
CA ASP A 73 29.83 21.84 -7.40
C ASP A 73 29.20 21.87 -6.00
N ARG A 74 29.11 23.07 -5.39
CA ARG A 74 28.51 23.27 -4.08
C ARG A 74 27.00 23.17 -4.17
N MET A 75 26.42 22.38 -3.29
CA MET A 75 24.98 22.28 -3.15
C MET A 75 24.41 23.56 -2.55
N SER A 76 23.28 23.98 -3.11
CA SER A 76 22.43 25.02 -2.54
C SER A 76 21.72 24.54 -1.27
N ASP A 77 21.24 25.48 -0.45
CA ASP A 77 20.41 25.17 0.73
C ASP A 77 19.16 24.36 0.37
N ASP A 78 18.59 24.62 -0.81
CA ASP A 78 17.46 23.85 -1.33
C ASP A 78 17.84 22.38 -1.64
N GLU A 79 19.03 22.14 -2.19
CA GLU A 79 19.52 20.78 -2.45
C GLU A 79 19.85 20.05 -1.14
N MET A 80 20.49 20.72 -0.18
CA MET A 80 20.73 20.16 1.16
C MET A 80 19.41 19.84 1.86
N HIS A 81 18.42 20.73 1.79
CA HIS A 81 17.08 20.51 2.33
C HIS A 81 16.40 19.32 1.67
N ASN A 82 16.46 19.18 0.34
CA ASN A 82 15.92 18.03 -0.36
C ASN A 82 16.61 16.71 0.04
N GLN A 83 17.94 16.72 0.26
CA GLN A 83 18.66 15.55 0.76
C GLN A 83 18.22 15.19 2.18
N LEU A 84 18.03 16.18 3.06
CA LEU A 84 17.51 15.95 4.40
C LEU A 84 16.11 15.35 4.35
N LEU A 85 15.18 15.93 3.58
CA LEU A 85 13.82 15.41 3.45
C LEU A 85 13.81 13.97 2.94
N LYS A 86 14.72 13.62 2.02
CA LYS A 86 14.93 12.24 1.58
C LYS A 86 15.41 11.34 2.72
N HIS A 87 16.41 11.78 3.49
CA HIS A 87 16.94 11.02 4.62
C HIS A 87 15.88 10.81 5.72
N VAL A 88 15.12 11.86 6.07
CA VAL A 88 13.98 11.78 6.99
C VAL A 88 12.97 10.75 6.49
N ARG A 89 12.66 10.75 5.20
CA ARG A 89 11.72 9.80 4.60
C ARG A 89 12.21 8.36 4.75
N GLU A 90 13.51 8.11 4.55
CA GLU A 90 14.13 6.78 4.74
C GLU A 90 14.04 6.32 6.21
N GLU A 91 14.29 7.21 7.17
CA GLU A 91 14.15 6.89 8.60
C GLU A 91 12.69 6.64 9.00
N LYS A 92 11.74 7.41 8.43
CA LYS A 92 10.30 7.23 8.67
C LYS A 92 9.77 5.86 8.24
N ILE A 93 10.40 5.17 7.27
CA ILE A 93 9.96 3.84 6.79
C ILE A 93 9.71 2.88 7.95
N ARG A 94 10.57 2.91 8.98
CA ARG A 94 10.53 1.96 10.10
C ARG A 94 9.33 2.18 11.01
N PHE A 95 8.81 3.39 11.04
CA PHE A 95 7.75 3.87 11.92
C PHE A 95 6.44 4.16 11.15
N TRP A 96 6.42 3.90 9.85
CA TRP A 96 5.28 4.21 9.00
C TRP A 96 4.16 3.19 9.20
N GLU A 97 3.19 3.54 10.04
CA GLU A 97 2.01 2.71 10.30
C GLU A 97 0.88 3.02 9.31
N GLY A 98 0.12 1.99 8.99
CA GLY A 98 -1.08 2.08 8.17
C GLY A 98 -2.36 1.96 9.00
N TRP A 99 -3.50 2.17 8.37
CA TRP A 99 -4.81 1.96 8.97
C TRP A 99 -5.27 0.54 8.69
N ARG A 100 -5.65 -0.22 9.72
CA ARG A 100 -6.19 -1.57 9.50
C ARG A 100 -7.57 -1.46 8.86
N ALA A 101 -7.87 -2.34 7.91
CA ALA A 101 -9.16 -2.34 7.20
C ALA A 101 -10.36 -2.38 8.16
N ARG A 102 -10.28 -3.19 9.23
CA ARG A 102 -11.33 -3.31 10.25
C ARG A 102 -11.61 -2.02 11.03
N ASP A 103 -10.64 -1.11 11.09
CA ASP A 103 -10.73 0.14 11.85
C ASP A 103 -11.22 1.31 10.95
N LEU A 104 -11.35 1.06 9.64
CA LEU A 104 -11.76 2.03 8.62
C LEU A 104 -13.20 1.80 8.14
N THR A 105 -14.08 2.74 8.49
CA THR A 105 -15.35 2.90 7.76
C THR A 105 -15.11 3.68 6.47
N LEU A 106 -16.02 3.59 5.49
CA LEU A 106 -15.93 4.38 4.25
C LEU A 106 -15.74 5.87 4.54
N ARG A 107 -16.51 6.41 5.49
CA ARG A 107 -16.40 7.82 5.90
C ARG A 107 -15.02 8.16 6.47
N LYS A 108 -14.44 7.27 7.30
CA LYS A 108 -13.07 7.46 7.83
C LYS A 108 -12.04 7.38 6.71
N LEU A 109 -12.20 6.46 5.76
CA LEU A 109 -11.29 6.33 4.63
C LEU A 109 -11.26 7.60 3.78
N VAL A 110 -12.43 8.18 3.48
CA VAL A 110 -12.54 9.46 2.76
C VAL A 110 -11.85 10.58 3.53
N ALA A 111 -12.14 10.72 4.83
CA ALA A 111 -11.50 11.75 5.65
C ALA A 111 -9.96 11.62 5.69
N VAL A 112 -9.43 10.41 5.83
CA VAL A 112 -7.99 10.16 5.80
C VAL A 112 -7.39 10.48 4.42
N TYR A 113 -8.11 10.17 3.33
CA TYR A 113 -7.69 10.53 1.98
C TYR A 113 -7.62 12.04 1.76
N ASP A 114 -8.62 12.78 2.24
CA ASP A 114 -8.66 14.24 2.13
C ASP A 114 -7.46 14.86 2.87
N THR A 115 -7.21 14.44 4.11
CA THR A 115 -6.03 14.87 4.88
C THR A 115 -4.73 14.52 4.16
N ALA A 116 -4.58 13.30 3.66
CA ALA A 116 -3.36 12.88 2.95
C ALA A 116 -3.11 13.73 1.69
N THR A 117 -4.18 14.14 1.02
CA THR A 117 -4.13 15.02 -0.16
C THR A 117 -3.69 16.43 0.22
N GLU A 118 -4.20 16.98 1.32
CA GLU A 118 -3.77 18.29 1.84
C GLU A 118 -2.30 18.28 2.24
N GLU A 119 -1.84 17.24 2.96
CA GLU A 119 -0.43 17.10 3.32
C GLU A 119 0.48 16.96 2.09
N ALA A 120 0.03 16.23 1.07
CA ALA A 120 0.77 16.13 -0.19
C ALA A 120 0.93 17.50 -0.88
N ARG A 121 -0.12 18.34 -0.88
CA ARG A 121 -0.08 19.70 -1.43
C ARG A 121 0.84 20.62 -0.64
N ALA A 122 0.90 20.45 0.67
CA ALA A 122 1.74 21.26 1.54
C ALA A 122 3.25 21.00 1.33
N GLN A 123 3.62 19.90 0.68
CA GLN A 123 5.02 19.48 0.49
C GLN A 123 5.38 19.26 -0.99
N PRO A 124 5.38 20.32 -1.83
CA PRO A 124 5.59 20.18 -3.28
C PRO A 124 6.98 19.66 -3.66
N LYS A 125 7.98 19.85 -2.78
CA LYS A 125 9.36 19.35 -2.96
C LYS A 125 9.44 17.82 -2.81
N LEU A 126 8.49 17.21 -2.11
CA LEU A 126 8.41 15.78 -1.85
C LEU A 126 7.52 15.12 -2.90
N ARG A 127 8.09 14.87 -4.09
CA ARG A 127 7.39 14.11 -5.13
C ARG A 127 6.88 12.78 -4.56
N ASN A 128 5.60 12.49 -4.83
CA ASN A 128 5.02 11.17 -4.64
C ASN A 128 5.82 10.21 -5.53
N SER A 129 6.65 9.38 -4.92
CA SER A 129 7.51 8.45 -5.64
C SER A 129 6.98 7.05 -5.40
N ILE A 130 6.46 6.44 -6.46
CA ILE A 130 6.05 5.02 -6.47
C ILE A 130 7.20 4.15 -5.99
N ARG A 131 8.44 4.49 -6.38
CA ARG A 131 9.65 3.81 -5.93
C ARG A 131 9.75 3.75 -4.41
N PHE A 132 9.53 4.87 -3.71
CA PHE A 132 9.59 4.88 -2.25
C PHE A 132 8.60 3.88 -1.63
N THR A 133 7.37 3.83 -2.14
CA THR A 133 6.35 2.90 -1.66
C THR A 133 6.74 1.43 -1.89
N ILE A 134 7.36 1.14 -3.04
CA ILE A 134 7.86 -0.20 -3.36
C ILE A 134 9.03 -0.56 -2.43
N GLU A 135 10.01 0.33 -2.25
CA GLU A 135 11.15 0.11 -1.35
C GLU A 135 10.69 -0.11 0.10
N ARG A 136 9.73 0.68 0.58
CA ARG A 136 9.09 0.48 1.89
C ARG A 136 8.47 -0.90 2.02
N SER A 137 7.79 -1.35 0.98
CA SER A 137 7.09 -2.65 0.96
C SER A 137 8.09 -3.82 0.99
N ILE A 138 9.19 -3.71 0.25
CA ILE A 138 10.30 -4.67 0.29
C ILE A 138 10.95 -4.69 1.69
N ALA A 139 11.21 -3.52 2.28
CA ALA A 139 11.77 -3.43 3.62
C ALA A 139 10.84 -4.05 4.67
N LEU A 140 9.51 -3.86 4.54
CA LEU A 140 8.52 -4.51 5.39
C LEU A 140 8.61 -6.04 5.28
N GLN A 141 8.67 -6.57 4.05
CA GLN A 141 8.83 -8.01 3.82
C GLN A 141 10.07 -8.55 4.51
N SER A 142 11.23 -7.89 4.37
CA SER A 142 12.47 -8.35 4.98
C SER A 142 12.41 -8.40 6.51
N ARG A 143 11.58 -7.57 7.14
CA ARG A 143 11.32 -7.63 8.59
C ARG A 143 10.42 -8.81 8.94
N LEU A 144 9.37 -9.02 8.16
CA LEU A 144 8.38 -10.09 8.39
C LEU A 144 8.97 -11.48 8.11
N SER A 145 9.87 -11.61 7.13
CA SER A 145 10.52 -12.88 6.78
C SER A 145 11.50 -13.40 7.84
N ASN A 146 11.90 -12.55 8.79
CA ASN A 146 12.72 -12.96 9.94
C ASN A 146 11.87 -13.51 11.10
N ASP A 147 10.55 -13.52 10.95
CA ASP A 147 9.60 -14.08 11.91
C ASP A 147 9.17 -15.48 11.44
N GLU A 148 9.26 -16.49 12.30
CA GLU A 148 9.04 -17.91 11.93
C GLU A 148 7.60 -18.21 11.46
N ALA A 149 6.67 -17.28 11.69
CA ALA A 149 5.26 -17.37 11.29
C ALA A 149 4.90 -16.57 10.01
N SER A 150 5.90 -16.25 9.16
CA SER A 150 5.70 -15.43 7.95
C SER A 150 4.69 -16.04 6.96
N HIS A 151 3.54 -15.37 6.80
CA HIS A 151 2.54 -15.67 5.76
C HIS A 151 2.83 -14.91 4.45
N PRO A 152 2.38 -15.43 3.29
CA PRO A 152 2.44 -14.71 2.02
C PRO A 152 1.86 -13.30 2.13
N THR A 153 2.64 -12.30 1.71
CA THR A 153 2.26 -10.89 1.80
C THR A 153 2.01 -10.34 0.39
N ASN A 154 0.76 -9.95 0.12
CA ASN A 154 0.39 -9.24 -1.10
C ASN A 154 0.23 -7.75 -0.80
N ILE A 155 0.97 -6.91 -1.51
CA ILE A 155 0.91 -5.45 -1.44
C ILE A 155 0.18 -4.94 -2.66
N ILE A 156 -0.97 -4.29 -2.46
CA ILE A 156 -1.73 -3.68 -3.55
C ILE A 156 -1.40 -2.18 -3.58
N LEU A 157 -0.78 -1.73 -4.66
CA LEU A 157 -0.46 -0.33 -4.90
C LEU A 157 -1.45 0.25 -5.90
N LEU A 158 -2.27 1.19 -5.45
CA LEU A 158 -3.15 1.98 -6.30
C LEU A 158 -2.41 3.23 -6.77
N THR A 159 -2.27 3.45 -8.07
CA THR A 159 -1.52 4.60 -8.59
C THR A 159 -2.04 5.09 -9.94
N ALA A 160 -2.04 6.41 -10.11
CA ALA A 160 -2.18 7.10 -11.39
C ALA A 160 -0.91 7.89 -11.72
N SER A 161 0.21 7.61 -11.04
CA SER A 161 1.46 8.35 -11.20
C SER A 161 2.40 7.65 -12.18
N PRO A 162 3.18 8.41 -12.95
CA PRO A 162 4.21 7.83 -13.80
C PRO A 162 5.43 7.36 -13.00
N LEU A 163 6.20 6.46 -13.62
CA LEU A 163 7.56 6.13 -13.22
C LEU A 163 8.57 6.81 -14.13
N GLU A 164 9.67 7.31 -13.55
CA GLU A 164 10.82 7.76 -14.33
C GLU A 164 11.80 6.59 -14.59
N LEU A 165 12.56 6.64 -15.70
CA LEU A 165 13.53 5.59 -16.05
C LEU A 165 14.53 5.29 -14.91
N LYS A 166 15.01 6.34 -14.23
CA LYS A 166 15.94 6.19 -13.10
C LYS A 166 15.28 5.47 -11.92
N GLU A 167 13.99 5.68 -11.70
CA GLU A 167 13.25 4.98 -10.64
C GLU A 167 13.09 3.50 -10.96
N VAL A 168 12.77 3.17 -12.21
CA VAL A 168 12.65 1.79 -12.68
C VAL A 168 13.93 1.01 -12.39
N GLU A 169 15.10 1.51 -12.79
CA GLU A 169 16.37 0.80 -12.60
C GLU A 169 16.70 0.56 -11.12
N LEU A 170 16.34 1.51 -10.25
CA LEU A 170 16.53 1.36 -8.80
C LEU A 170 15.55 0.33 -8.20
N ILE A 171 14.29 0.34 -8.64
CA ILE A 171 13.30 -0.68 -8.25
C ILE A 171 13.78 -2.06 -8.70
N LYS A 172 14.23 -2.21 -9.94
CA LYS A 172 14.75 -3.48 -10.48
C LYS A 172 15.87 -4.06 -9.61
N LYS A 173 16.76 -3.21 -9.10
CA LYS A 173 17.84 -3.63 -8.20
C LYS A 173 17.28 -4.16 -6.88
N ARG A 174 16.32 -3.47 -6.29
CA ARG A 174 15.72 -3.83 -5.00
C ARG A 174 14.86 -5.10 -5.06
N LEU A 175 14.13 -5.32 -6.16
CA LEU A 175 13.34 -6.54 -6.35
C LEU A 175 14.20 -7.80 -6.37
N LYS A 176 15.48 -7.72 -6.79
CA LYS A 176 16.41 -8.85 -6.74
C LYS A 176 16.83 -9.24 -5.32
N ASP A 177 16.71 -8.31 -4.37
CA ASP A 177 17.12 -8.53 -2.97
C ASP A 177 16.02 -9.23 -2.15
N VAL A 178 14.81 -9.39 -2.70
CA VAL A 178 13.68 -10.04 -2.03
C VAL A 178 13.91 -11.56 -1.95
N LYS A 179 13.90 -12.09 -0.73
CA LYS A 179 13.95 -13.53 -0.46
C LYS A 179 12.55 -14.15 -0.60
N GLY A 180 12.47 -15.42 -1.02
CA GLY A 180 11.19 -16.15 -1.09
C GLY A 180 10.39 -15.96 -2.38
N GLY A 181 10.65 -14.89 -3.13
CA GLY A 181 10.04 -14.65 -4.43
C GLY A 181 8.53 -14.37 -4.39
N GLY A 182 7.88 -14.45 -5.54
CA GLY A 182 6.48 -14.04 -5.79
C GLY A 182 5.43 -14.77 -4.98
N SER A 183 5.69 -16.03 -4.58
CA SER A 183 4.75 -16.82 -3.77
C SER A 183 4.73 -16.42 -2.29
N GLU A 184 5.79 -15.79 -1.80
CA GLU A 184 5.88 -15.29 -0.41
C GLU A 184 5.64 -13.78 -0.34
N PHE A 185 5.97 -13.05 -1.41
CA PHE A 185 5.79 -11.62 -1.47
C PHE A 185 5.49 -11.16 -2.88
N SER A 186 4.38 -10.43 -3.03
CA SER A 186 4.02 -9.81 -4.29
C SER A 186 3.58 -8.36 -4.09
N ILE A 187 3.82 -7.57 -5.14
CA ILE A 187 3.41 -6.19 -5.30
C ILE A 187 2.53 -6.16 -6.54
N GLN A 188 1.23 -6.07 -6.31
CA GLN A 188 0.24 -5.88 -7.35
C GLN A 188 -0.02 -4.39 -7.54
N VAL A 189 0.37 -3.84 -8.68
CA VAL A 189 0.09 -2.46 -9.05
C VAL A 189 -1.21 -2.39 -9.84
N VAL A 190 -2.15 -1.62 -9.34
CA VAL A 190 -3.36 -1.20 -10.03
C VAL A 190 -3.08 0.18 -10.59
N LEU A 191 -2.81 0.22 -11.90
CA LEU A 191 -2.46 1.44 -12.61
C LEU A 191 -3.73 2.04 -13.25
N PHE A 192 -4.05 3.27 -12.89
CA PHE A 192 -5.09 4.06 -13.54
C PHE A 192 -4.45 4.85 -14.68
N ASP A 193 -4.67 4.43 -15.93
CA ASP A 193 -3.94 4.91 -17.11
C ASP A 193 -4.78 5.55 -18.20
N GLY A 194 -6.09 5.74 -17.99
CA GLY A 194 -6.99 6.35 -18.97
C GLY A 194 -6.59 7.77 -19.39
N ASN A 195 -5.86 8.49 -18.53
CA ASN A 195 -5.30 9.81 -18.85
C ASN A 195 -3.76 9.85 -18.91
N LEU A 196 -3.09 8.71 -18.76
CA LEU A 196 -1.63 8.66 -18.79
C LEU A 196 -1.11 8.52 -20.23
N SER A 197 0.04 9.12 -20.53
CA SER A 197 0.65 8.92 -21.84
C SER A 197 1.07 7.45 -22.00
N PRO A 198 1.03 6.87 -23.21
CA PRO A 198 1.40 5.47 -23.45
C PRO A 198 2.82 5.11 -22.96
N ASP A 199 3.72 6.09 -22.94
CA ASP A 199 5.10 5.97 -22.46
C ASP A 199 5.18 5.72 -20.95
N VAL A 200 4.18 6.18 -20.18
CA VAL A 200 4.12 6.01 -18.73
C VAL A 200 3.80 4.57 -18.34
N ALA A 201 2.85 3.93 -19.02
CA ALA A 201 2.53 2.53 -18.82
C ALA A 201 3.67 1.60 -19.25
N ARG A 202 4.61 2.07 -20.08
CA ARG A 202 5.76 1.28 -20.55
C ARG A 202 6.68 0.88 -19.39
N TYR A 203 6.93 1.79 -18.45
CA TYR A 203 7.86 1.54 -17.35
C TYR A 203 7.32 0.57 -16.30
N HIS A 204 6.00 0.62 -16.03
CA HIS A 204 5.34 -0.40 -15.22
C HIS A 204 5.38 -1.77 -15.90
N ARG A 205 5.11 -1.84 -17.22
CA ARG A 205 5.23 -3.08 -18.00
C ARG A 205 6.65 -3.65 -18.00
N GLN A 206 7.68 -2.81 -18.05
CA GLN A 206 9.07 -3.27 -17.96
C GLN A 206 9.42 -3.92 -16.62
N LEU A 207 8.77 -3.50 -15.53
CA LEU A 207 8.93 -4.14 -14.22
C LEU A 207 8.15 -5.46 -14.16
N ASP A 208 6.93 -5.50 -14.70
CA ASP A 208 6.07 -6.69 -14.83
C ASP A 208 6.75 -7.81 -15.63
N GLU A 209 7.48 -7.47 -16.69
CA GLU A 209 8.14 -8.45 -17.58
C GLU A 209 9.54 -8.86 -17.09
N GLN A 210 10.04 -8.27 -16.00
CA GLN A 210 11.44 -8.44 -15.60
C GLN A 210 11.76 -9.86 -15.11
N GLN A 211 10.81 -10.52 -14.44
CA GLN A 211 11.01 -11.82 -13.81
C GLN A 211 9.80 -12.70 -14.09
N SER A 212 10.00 -14.02 -14.18
CA SER A 212 8.93 -14.97 -14.46
C SER A 212 8.95 -16.14 -13.48
N GLY A 213 7.78 -16.74 -13.27
CA GLY A 213 7.62 -17.84 -12.33
C GLY A 213 7.78 -17.36 -10.89
N ASP A 214 8.55 -18.09 -10.10
CA ASP A 214 8.60 -17.92 -8.63
C ASP A 214 9.31 -16.64 -8.19
N ARG A 215 9.96 -15.94 -9.12
CA ARG A 215 10.62 -14.66 -8.87
C ARG A 215 9.81 -13.45 -9.31
N ASP A 216 8.62 -13.68 -9.87
CA ASP A 216 7.71 -12.62 -10.26
C ASP A 216 7.07 -11.97 -9.03
N ILE A 217 7.67 -10.88 -8.58
CA ILE A 217 7.24 -10.13 -7.39
C ILE A 217 6.39 -8.93 -7.78
N TYR A 218 6.51 -8.41 -9.01
CA TYR A 218 5.90 -7.15 -9.40
C TYR A 218 4.96 -7.40 -10.56
N SER A 219 3.67 -7.23 -10.33
CA SER A 219 2.67 -7.42 -11.37
C SER A 219 1.85 -6.16 -11.57
N THR A 220 1.51 -5.81 -12.82
CA THR A 220 0.71 -4.62 -13.12
C THR A 220 -0.60 -4.97 -13.82
N ILE A 221 -1.70 -4.38 -13.35
CA ILE A 221 -2.99 -4.38 -14.04
C ILE A 221 -3.43 -2.94 -14.27
N SER A 222 -3.62 -2.57 -15.54
CA SER A 222 -4.09 -1.24 -15.91
C SER A 222 -5.61 -1.15 -16.07
N PHE A 223 -6.17 -0.01 -15.67
CA PHE A 223 -7.57 0.38 -15.87
C PHE A 223 -7.70 1.79 -16.45
N ASP A 224 -8.64 1.93 -17.38
CA ASP A 224 -9.25 3.19 -17.77
C ASP A 224 -10.28 3.59 -16.71
N GLU A 225 -10.09 4.74 -16.08
CA GLU A 225 -10.91 5.22 -14.97
C GLU A 225 -12.34 5.49 -15.39
N ALA A 226 -12.56 6.06 -16.58
CA ALA A 226 -13.89 6.38 -17.08
C ALA A 226 -14.71 5.12 -17.33
N ARG A 227 -14.06 4.08 -17.87
CA ARG A 227 -14.68 2.76 -18.07
C ARG A 227 -14.91 2.07 -16.73
N LEU A 228 -13.95 2.09 -15.81
CA LEU A 228 -14.10 1.51 -14.48
C LEU A 228 -15.27 2.14 -13.70
N LEU A 229 -15.45 3.45 -13.78
CA LEU A 229 -16.56 4.16 -13.13
C LEU A 229 -17.92 3.85 -13.76
N ARG A 230 -17.99 3.63 -15.09
CA ARG A 230 -19.24 3.27 -15.77
C ARG A 230 -19.64 1.81 -15.59
N GLU A 231 -18.69 0.90 -15.76
CA GLU A 231 -18.96 -0.54 -15.87
C GLU A 231 -18.67 -1.30 -14.56
N GLY A 232 -17.91 -0.70 -13.65
CA GLY A 232 -17.46 -1.35 -12.43
C GLY A 232 -16.31 -2.34 -12.65
N LEU A 233 -15.72 -2.79 -11.54
CA LEU A 233 -14.66 -3.78 -11.51
C LEU A 233 -15.23 -5.20 -11.66
N SER A 234 -14.66 -6.01 -12.54
CA SER A 234 -15.08 -7.41 -12.67
C SER A 234 -14.59 -8.29 -11.50
N SER A 235 -15.30 -9.39 -11.27
CA SER A 235 -14.92 -10.40 -10.28
C SER A 235 -13.56 -11.04 -10.58
N LEU A 236 -13.26 -11.28 -11.86
CA LEU A 236 -11.97 -11.80 -12.32
C LEU A 236 -10.83 -10.81 -12.01
N ALA A 237 -11.04 -9.53 -12.31
CA ALA A 237 -10.07 -8.49 -12.03
C ALA A 237 -9.81 -8.34 -10.53
N LEU A 238 -10.88 -8.34 -9.72
CA LEU A 238 -10.75 -8.30 -8.27
C LEU A 238 -9.98 -9.52 -7.73
N ASN A 239 -10.26 -10.72 -8.25
CA ASN A 239 -9.52 -11.92 -7.87
C ASN A 239 -8.04 -11.82 -8.23
N THR A 240 -7.70 -11.31 -9.42
CA THR A 240 -6.31 -11.06 -9.82
C THR A 240 -5.63 -10.07 -8.89
N ILE A 241 -6.31 -8.97 -8.52
CA ILE A 241 -5.74 -7.94 -7.65
C ILE A 241 -5.43 -8.48 -6.25
N LEU A 242 -6.38 -9.22 -5.67
CA LEU A 242 -6.27 -9.72 -4.29
C LEU A 242 -5.31 -10.90 -4.15
N ASN A 243 -5.12 -11.69 -5.21
CA ASN A 243 -4.36 -12.93 -5.20
C ASN A 243 -3.10 -12.89 -6.08
N GLY A 244 -2.45 -11.72 -6.23
CA GLY A 244 -1.23 -11.59 -7.03
C GLY A 244 -0.07 -12.50 -6.62
N HIS A 245 -0.05 -12.97 -5.36
CA HIS A 245 0.93 -13.96 -4.86
C HIS A 245 0.68 -15.40 -5.36
N SER A 246 -0.52 -15.69 -5.88
CA SER A 246 -0.89 -17.02 -6.36
C SER A 246 -0.45 -17.22 -7.81
N ARG A 247 0.38 -18.24 -8.07
CA ARG A 247 0.87 -18.55 -9.42
C ARG A 247 -0.25 -18.87 -10.42
N GLU A 248 -1.32 -19.51 -9.95
CA GLU A 248 -2.46 -19.86 -10.80
C GLU A 248 -3.21 -18.62 -11.29
N VAL A 249 -3.22 -17.57 -10.45
CA VAL A 249 -3.86 -16.30 -10.74
C VAL A 249 -2.92 -15.40 -11.56
N ALA A 250 -1.64 -15.30 -11.19
CA ALA A 250 -0.63 -14.49 -11.87
C ALA A 250 -0.43 -14.87 -13.34
N ARG A 251 -0.56 -16.16 -13.69
CA ARG A 251 -0.45 -16.63 -15.09
C ARG A 251 -1.61 -16.19 -15.99
N LYS A 252 -2.74 -15.74 -15.43
CA LYS A 252 -3.92 -15.34 -16.21
C LYS A 252 -3.85 -13.85 -16.53
N LYS A 253 -3.30 -13.52 -17.70
CA LYS A 253 -3.43 -12.16 -18.26
C LYS A 253 -4.88 -11.93 -18.70
N LEU A 254 -5.56 -11.01 -18.04
CA LEU A 254 -6.94 -10.62 -18.37
C LEU A 254 -6.97 -9.78 -19.65
N SER A 255 -7.89 -10.08 -20.56
CA SER A 255 -8.20 -9.21 -21.69
C SER A 255 -8.81 -7.89 -21.23
N ALA A 256 -8.85 -6.88 -22.09
CA ALA A 256 -9.41 -5.57 -21.76
C ALA A 256 -10.86 -5.68 -21.26
N ASP A 257 -11.70 -6.50 -21.89
CA ASP A 257 -13.11 -6.64 -21.51
C ASP A 257 -13.31 -7.48 -20.24
N GLN A 258 -12.41 -8.43 -19.96
CA GLN A 258 -12.47 -9.22 -18.74
C GLN A 258 -12.20 -8.40 -17.46
N LYS A 259 -11.71 -7.16 -17.59
CA LYS A 259 -11.41 -6.28 -16.47
C LYS A 259 -12.63 -5.53 -15.92
N TYR A 260 -13.64 -5.32 -16.75
CA TYR A 260 -14.78 -4.44 -16.45
C TYR A 260 -16.09 -5.23 -16.41
N GLY A 261 -17.10 -4.66 -15.77
CA GLY A 261 -18.45 -5.21 -15.81
C GLY A 261 -18.71 -6.30 -14.78
N ILE A 262 -19.99 -6.47 -14.45
CA ILE A 262 -20.50 -7.58 -13.64
C ILE A 262 -20.68 -8.80 -14.56
N HIS A 263 -19.57 -9.35 -15.04
CA HIS A 263 -19.62 -10.65 -15.70
C HIS A 263 -19.75 -11.73 -14.63
N GLY A 264 -20.77 -12.59 -14.78
CA GLY A 264 -21.13 -13.70 -13.89
C GLY A 264 -19.91 -14.30 -13.23
N GLY A 265 -19.69 -13.93 -11.96
CA GLY A 265 -18.52 -14.34 -11.22
C GLY A 265 -18.67 -15.80 -10.82
N ALA A 266 -17.64 -16.59 -11.10
CA ALA A 266 -17.43 -17.79 -10.30
C ALA A 266 -17.44 -17.39 -8.82
N PRO A 267 -18.09 -18.17 -7.92
CA PRO A 267 -18.23 -17.80 -6.53
C PRO A 267 -16.87 -17.47 -5.92
N PHE A 268 -16.77 -16.31 -5.27
CA PHE A 268 -15.63 -15.95 -4.45
C PHE A 268 -15.46 -17.04 -3.39
N LYS A 269 -14.41 -17.84 -3.51
CA LYS A 269 -14.03 -18.78 -2.45
C LYS A 269 -13.26 -17.99 -1.39
N LEU A 270 -14.00 -17.29 -0.54
CA LEU A 270 -13.43 -16.77 0.70
C LEU A 270 -12.91 -17.99 1.49
N PRO A 271 -11.72 -17.91 2.12
CA PRO A 271 -11.24 -18.98 2.98
C PRO A 271 -12.33 -19.29 4.01
N ALA A 272 -12.60 -20.58 4.21
CA ALA A 272 -13.60 -21.00 5.18
C ALA A 272 -13.24 -20.42 6.55
N VAL A 273 -14.23 -20.12 7.39
CA VAL A 273 -13.99 -19.58 8.73
C VAL A 273 -13.01 -20.46 9.51
N ALA A 274 -13.06 -21.79 9.31
CA ALA A 274 -12.10 -22.74 9.86
C ALA A 274 -10.66 -22.56 9.34
N GLU A 275 -10.47 -22.25 8.05
CA GLU A 275 -9.16 -21.97 7.46
C GLU A 275 -8.60 -20.64 7.98
N LEU A 276 -9.47 -19.63 8.16
CA LEU A 276 -9.11 -18.36 8.81
C LEU A 276 -8.77 -18.56 10.29
N GLN A 277 -9.53 -19.35 11.03
CA GLN A 277 -9.26 -19.67 12.44
C GLN A 277 -7.93 -20.39 12.59
N LYS A 278 -7.66 -21.38 11.72
CA LYS A 278 -6.39 -22.10 11.68
C LYS A 278 -5.22 -21.18 11.35
N ALA A 279 -5.34 -20.34 10.32
CA ALA A 279 -4.31 -19.39 9.94
C ALA A 279 -4.05 -18.31 11.01
N LEU A 280 -5.06 -18.00 11.83
CA LEU A 280 -4.95 -17.02 12.92
C LEU A 280 -4.57 -17.66 14.27
N GLY A 281 -4.31 -18.98 14.32
CA GLY A 281 -4.00 -19.69 15.57
C GLY A 281 -5.16 -19.72 16.57
N LEU A 282 -6.39 -19.53 16.08
CA LEU A 282 -7.63 -19.48 16.87
C LEU A 282 -8.34 -20.84 16.92
N GLU A 283 -7.61 -21.95 16.77
CA GLU A 283 -8.20 -23.29 16.93
C GLU A 283 -8.70 -23.46 18.37
N THR A 284 -9.98 -23.17 18.59
CA THR A 284 -10.69 -23.57 19.80
C THR A 284 -10.84 -25.08 19.74
N SER A 285 -9.95 -25.79 20.41
CA SER A 285 -10.19 -27.17 20.76
C SER A 285 -11.45 -27.23 21.62
N ARG A 286 -12.57 -27.77 21.09
CA ARG A 286 -13.47 -28.74 21.76
C ARG A 286 -14.75 -29.09 20.96
N PRO A 287 -15.42 -30.21 21.33
CA PRO A 287 -15.79 -31.29 20.41
C PRO A 287 -17.29 -31.37 20.12
N ASP A 288 -17.64 -32.18 19.13
CA ASP A 288 -18.96 -32.79 18.88
C ASP A 288 -20.20 -31.96 19.23
N GLU A 289 -20.81 -31.32 18.22
CA GLU A 289 -22.25 -31.04 18.25
C GLU A 289 -22.84 -30.98 16.82
N GLN A 290 -23.45 -32.11 16.46
CA GLN A 290 -24.61 -32.35 15.58
C GLN A 290 -24.93 -31.32 14.47
N THR A 291 -24.76 -31.79 13.23
CA THR A 291 -25.35 -31.24 12.01
C THR A 291 -26.89 -31.16 12.11
N PRO A 292 -27.54 -30.00 11.90
CA PRO A 292 -28.95 -29.98 11.56
C PRO A 292 -29.09 -30.23 10.06
N VAL A 293 -29.71 -31.37 9.73
CA VAL A 293 -30.24 -31.66 8.40
C VAL A 293 -31.43 -30.74 8.16
N PHE A 294 -31.31 -29.75 7.28
CA PHE A 294 -32.47 -29.03 6.77
C PHE A 294 -33.14 -29.87 5.68
N GLY A 295 -34.27 -30.47 6.04
CA GLY A 295 -35.18 -31.13 5.12
C GLY A 295 -36.04 -30.12 4.35
N ASP A 296 -36.34 -30.45 3.11
CA ASP A 296 -37.29 -29.77 2.25
C ASP A 296 -38.64 -29.57 2.95
N VAL A 297 -39.07 -28.32 3.10
CA VAL A 297 -40.47 -27.99 3.40
C VAL A 297 -40.97 -27.01 2.35
N GLN A 298 -41.81 -27.54 1.47
CA GLN A 298 -42.63 -26.78 0.53
C GLN A 298 -43.46 -25.71 1.26
N ALA A 299 -43.46 -24.49 0.74
CA ALA A 299 -44.34 -23.43 1.19
C ALA A 299 -45.82 -23.77 0.89
N PRO A 300 -46.75 -23.57 1.83
CA PRO A 300 -48.17 -23.74 1.54
C PRO A 300 -48.71 -22.52 0.79
N VAL A 301 -49.37 -22.81 -0.33
CA VAL A 301 -50.20 -21.88 -1.12
C VAL A 301 -51.43 -21.53 -0.27
N ALA A 302 -51.65 -20.24 0.00
CA ALA A 302 -52.87 -19.75 0.62
C ALA A 302 -53.80 -19.19 -0.47
N ASP A 303 -54.94 -19.85 -0.62
CA ASP A 303 -56.09 -19.48 -1.44
C ASP A 303 -56.67 -18.11 -1.05
N LEU A 304 -56.82 -17.22 -2.02
CA LEU A 304 -57.70 -16.05 -1.92
C LEU A 304 -58.98 -16.36 -2.70
N LYS A 305 -60.05 -16.67 -1.98
CA LYS A 305 -61.43 -16.66 -2.48
C LYS A 305 -62.21 -15.49 -1.89
N GLU A 306 -62.96 -14.87 -2.77
CA GLU A 306 -63.89 -13.75 -2.58
C GLU A 306 -65.04 -14.04 -1.59
N ALA A 307 -65.48 -12.98 -0.90
CA ALA A 307 -66.86 -12.56 -0.63
C ALA A 307 -66.76 -11.31 0.30
N GLY A 308 -67.35 -10.15 0.07
CA GLY A 308 -68.66 -9.87 -0.53
C GLY A 308 -69.58 -9.32 0.57
N ASP A 309 -69.99 -8.04 0.42
CA ASP A 309 -71.15 -7.36 0.99
C ASP A 309 -71.22 -6.93 2.49
N GLY A 310 -71.30 -5.60 2.69
CA GLY A 310 -72.59 -4.97 3.06
C GLY A 310 -72.74 -4.23 4.41
N LYS A 311 -72.98 -2.90 4.31
CA LYS A 311 -73.71 -1.96 5.23
C LYS A 311 -73.02 -1.62 6.56
N VAL A 312 -72.95 -0.38 7.06
CA VAL A 312 -73.81 0.83 6.97
C VAL A 312 -72.95 2.07 6.76
#